data_AF-A0AAD3CMC2-F1
#
_entry.id   AF-A0AAD3CMC2-F1
#
_cell.length_a   1.000
_cell.length_b   1.000
_cell.length_c   1.000
_cell.angle_alpha   90.00
_cell.angle_beta   90.00
_cell.angle_gamma   90.00
#
_symmetry.space_group_name_H-M   'P 1'
#
loop_
_entity.id
_entity.type
_entity.pdbx_description
1 polymer ?
#
loop_
_entity_poly.entity_id
_entity_poly.type
_entity_poly.pdbx_seq_one_letter_code
_entity_poly.pdbx_strand_id
1 'polypeptide(L)'
;MAAGGFYLKNIPSFLVWLKYTSPFKPGYEAAQILVFDREIPCDGSGILSVCNGGDVGTASPKEILEFLVSEGSVAFNLGILVVMIVVPRYLAFLALKNKKGEERS
;
A
#
# COMPACT_ATOMS: atom_id res chain seq x y z
N MET A 1 -9.33 2.89 3.20
CA MET A 1 -8.75 3.50 4.42
C MET A 1 -8.54 2.48 5.52
N ALA A 2 -9.57 1.80 6.04
CA ALA A 2 -9.39 0.77 7.08
C ALA A 2 -8.48 -0.40 6.63
N ALA A 3 -8.67 -0.90 5.40
CA ALA A 3 -7.84 -1.96 4.83
C ALA A 3 -6.52 -1.48 4.17
N GLY A 4 -6.08 -0.25 4.46
CA GLY A 4 -4.91 0.38 3.83
C GLY A 4 -3.54 -0.07 4.37
N GLY A 5 -3.49 -1.15 5.16
CA GLY A 5 -2.25 -1.71 5.71
C GLY A 5 -1.85 -1.16 7.09
N PHE A 6 -2.16 0.10 7.42
CA PHE A 6 -1.74 0.70 8.70
C PHE A 6 -2.52 0.19 9.93
N TYR A 7 -3.85 0.12 9.85
CA TYR A 7 -4.70 -0.10 11.03
C TYR A 7 -4.97 -1.57 11.38
N LEU A 8 -4.89 -2.48 10.40
CA LEU A 8 -5.29 -3.87 10.55
C LEU A 8 -4.10 -4.80 10.27
N LYS A 9 -3.33 -5.12 11.31
CA LYS A 9 -2.20 -6.08 11.22
C LYS A 9 -2.66 -7.55 11.30
N ASN A 10 -3.74 -7.83 12.04
CA ASN A 10 -4.29 -9.19 12.21
C ASN A 10 -5.63 -9.32 11.49
N ILE A 11 -5.61 -9.54 10.18
CA ILE A 11 -6.82 -9.75 9.36
C ILE A 11 -7.09 -11.25 9.24
N PRO A 12 -8.29 -11.75 9.58
CA PRO A 12 -8.61 -13.16 9.39
C PRO A 12 -8.57 -13.54 7.90
N SER A 13 -8.12 -14.75 7.58
CA SER A 13 -7.79 -15.21 6.22
C SER A 13 -8.90 -14.94 5.18
N PHE A 14 -10.16 -15.05 5.58
CA PHE A 14 -11.31 -14.81 4.71
C PHE A 14 -11.54 -13.33 4.33
N LEU A 15 -10.94 -12.37 5.06
CA LEU A 15 -11.00 -10.93 4.76
C LEU A 15 -9.68 -10.38 4.20
N VAL A 16 -8.63 -11.19 4.14
CA VAL A 16 -7.30 -10.76 3.65
C VAL A 16 -7.40 -10.22 2.22
N TRP A 17 -8.28 -10.76 1.38
CA TRP A 17 -8.43 -10.29 0.01
C TRP A 17 -8.90 -8.83 -0.10
N LEU A 18 -9.61 -8.33 0.92
CA LEU A 18 -10.17 -6.97 0.95
C LEU A 18 -9.07 -5.90 1.00
N LYS A 19 -7.85 -6.28 1.40
CA LYS A 19 -6.68 -5.39 1.33
C LYS A 19 -6.29 -5.04 -0.12
N TYR A 20 -6.61 -5.90 -1.08
CA TYR A 20 -6.28 -5.71 -2.50
C TYR A 20 -7.32 -4.89 -3.29
N THR A 21 -8.50 -4.64 -2.72
CA THR A 21 -9.52 -3.81 -3.37
C THR A 21 -9.36 -2.33 -3.08
N SER A 22 -8.57 -1.98 -2.06
CA SER A 22 -8.36 -0.62 -1.60
C SER A 22 -7.12 0.00 -2.26
N PRO A 23 -7.25 1.11 -3.00
CA PRO A 23 -6.10 1.81 -3.59
C PRO A 23 -5.15 2.38 -2.52
N PHE A 24 -5.62 2.49 -1.27
CA PHE A 24 -4.83 3.00 -0.17
C PHE A 24 -3.67 2.07 0.23
N LYS A 25 -3.75 0.74 -0.02
CA LYS A 25 -2.66 -0.19 0.32
C LYS A 25 -1.42 0.06 -0.55
N PRO A 26 -1.48 -0.04 -1.89
CA PRO A 26 -0.29 0.20 -2.72
C PRO A 26 0.21 1.64 -2.61
N GLY A 27 -0.67 2.63 -2.40
CA GLY A 27 -0.25 4.01 -2.18
C GLY A 27 0.51 4.21 -0.86
N TYR A 28 0.06 3.55 0.22
CA TYR A 28 0.72 3.60 1.52
C TYR A 28 2.09 2.90 1.47
N GLU A 29 2.17 1.71 0.88
CA GLU A 29 3.43 0.96 0.73
C GLU A 29 4.44 1.72 -0.13
N ALA A 30 4.01 2.28 -1.27
CA ALA A 30 4.88 3.12 -2.08
C ALA A 30 5.41 4.34 -1.32
N ALA A 31 4.56 4.99 -0.52
CA ALA A 31 4.98 6.13 0.31
C ALA A 31 5.99 5.71 1.38
N GLN A 32 5.80 4.57 2.04
CA GLN A 32 6.75 4.05 3.02
C GLN A 32 8.11 3.77 2.41
N ILE A 33 8.16 3.11 1.26
CA ILE A 33 9.44 2.82 0.58
C ILE A 33 10.17 4.12 0.22
N LEU A 34 9.45 5.17 -0.18
CA LEU A 34 10.04 6.47 -0.50
C LEU A 34 10.51 7.25 0.74
N VAL A 35 9.76 7.18 1.84
CA VAL A 35 10.09 7.89 3.09
C VAL A 35 11.26 7.22 3.80
N PHE A 36 11.29 5.89 3.82
CA PHE A 36 12.27 5.07 4.52
C PHE A 36 13.41 4.60 3.60
N ASP A 37 13.91 5.47 2.72
CA ASP A 37 15.01 5.15 1.79
C ASP A 37 16.41 5.29 2.41
N ARG A 38 16.49 5.76 3.66
CA ARG A 38 17.75 5.99 4.39
C ARG A 38 17.73 5.35 5.76
N GLU A 39 18.92 5.12 6.30
CA GLU A 39 19.07 4.67 7.67
C GLU A 39 18.50 5.69 8.66
N ILE A 40 17.79 5.19 9.67
CA ILE A 40 17.16 6.02 10.70
C ILE A 40 17.79 5.71 12.06
N PRO A 41 18.19 6.73 12.84
CA PRO A 41 18.74 6.50 14.17
C PRO A 41 17.67 5.91 15.10
N CYS A 42 18.09 4.98 15.96
CA CYS A 42 17.25 4.46 17.03
C CYS A 42 16.92 5.57 18.04
N ASP A 43 15.66 5.63 18.49
CA ASP A 43 15.13 6.71 19.33
C ASP A 43 14.85 6.28 20.79
N GLY A 44 15.22 5.04 21.16
CA GLY A 44 14.94 4.50 22.49
C GLY A 44 13.47 4.13 22.75
N SER A 45 12.59 4.22 21.74
CA SER A 45 11.16 3.88 21.89
C SER A 45 10.91 2.37 22.06
N GLY A 46 11.87 1.54 21.65
CA GLY A 46 11.74 0.07 21.67
C GLY A 46 10.70 -0.50 20.70
N ILE A 47 10.15 0.32 19.79
CA ILE A 47 9.13 -0.12 18.84
C ILE A 47 9.71 -1.02 17.74
N LEU A 48 10.97 -0.77 17.38
CA LEU A 48 11.69 -1.54 16.38
C LEU A 48 12.61 -2.53 17.08
N SER A 49 12.40 -3.82 16.83
CA SER A 49 13.14 -4.91 17.48
C SER A 49 14.65 -4.82 17.26
N VAL A 50 15.07 -4.29 16.11
CA VAL A 50 16.49 -4.08 15.76
C VAL A 50 17.19 -3.13 16.73
N CYS A 51 16.47 -2.15 17.26
CA CYS A 51 17.02 -1.18 18.19
C CYS A 51 17.10 -1.68 19.64
N ASN A 52 16.50 -2.84 19.98
CA ASN A 52 16.52 -3.44 21.34
C ASN A 52 16.22 -2.47 22.50
N GLY A 53 15.40 -1.43 22.27
CA GLY A 53 15.11 -0.41 23.29
C GLY A 53 16.25 0.55 23.59
N GLY A 54 17.35 0.50 22.84
CA GLY A 54 18.46 1.43 22.92
C GLY A 54 18.25 2.69 22.08
N ASP A 55 18.94 3.75 22.49
CA ASP A 55 19.07 5.06 21.84
C ASP A 55 20.33 5.17 20.96
N VAL A 56 21.11 4.08 20.89
CA VAL A 56 22.37 4.00 20.14
C VAL A 56 22.24 2.95 19.04
N GLY A 57 22.38 3.39 17.79
CA GLY A 57 22.33 2.54 16.60
C GLY A 57 21.55 3.16 15.45
N THR A 58 21.66 2.56 14.27
CA THR A 58 20.82 2.89 13.10
C THR A 58 20.06 1.64 12.66
N ALA A 59 18.82 1.84 12.21
CA ALA A 59 18.03 0.81 11.56
C ALA A 59 18.12 0.99 10.05
N SER A 60 18.36 -0.11 9.35
CA SER A 60 18.44 -0.09 7.89
C SER A 60 17.05 0.06 7.25
N PRO A 61 16.95 0.67 6.06
CA PRO A 61 15.70 0.77 5.29
C PRO A 61 14.92 -0.55 5.19
N LYS A 62 15.63 -1.66 4.97
CA LYS A 62 15.01 -2.98 4.77
C LYS A 62 14.32 -3.48 6.02
N GLU A 63 14.93 -3.32 7.18
CA GLU A 63 14.37 -3.75 8.47
C GLU A 63 13.11 -2.93 8.83
N ILE A 64 13.13 -1.64 8.53
CA ILE A 64 11.97 -0.76 8.74
C ILE A 64 10.82 -1.17 7.81
N LEU A 65 11.10 -1.41 6.53
CA LEU A 65 10.09 -1.83 5.56
C LEU A 65 9.52 -3.23 5.87
N GLU A 66 10.33 -4.13 6.40
CA GLU A 66 9.89 -5.45 6.87
C GLU A 66 8.97 -5.32 8.09
N PHE A 67 9.32 -4.48 9.06
CA PHE A 67 8.46 -4.18 10.22
C PHE A 67 7.12 -3.54 9.81
N LEU A 68 7.14 -2.71 8.77
CA LEU A 68 5.96 -2.05 8.21
C LEU A 68 5.14 -2.96 7.29
N VAL A 69 5.62 -4.17 7.01
CA VAL A 69 4.99 -5.15 6.11
C VAL A 69 4.77 -4.57 4.71
N SER A 70 5.72 -3.75 4.25
CA SER A 70 5.67 -3.15 2.92
C SER A 70 6.09 -4.18 1.87
N GLU A 71 5.17 -4.54 0.98
CA GLU A 71 5.40 -5.56 -0.05
C GLU A 71 5.73 -4.92 -1.42
N GLY A 72 6.69 -5.50 -2.14
CA GLY A 72 6.99 -5.16 -3.53
C GLY A 72 7.87 -3.90 -3.73
N SER A 73 7.98 -3.46 -4.98
CA SER A 73 8.72 -2.25 -5.35
C SER A 73 7.79 -1.04 -5.50
N VAL A 74 8.35 0.17 -5.41
CA VAL A 74 7.60 1.42 -5.67
C VAL A 74 6.92 1.37 -7.05
N ALA A 75 7.64 0.91 -8.07
CA ALA A 75 7.14 0.82 -9.43
C ALA A 75 5.97 -0.18 -9.55
N PHE A 76 6.05 -1.32 -8.85
CA PHE A 76 4.97 -2.31 -8.83
C PHE A 76 3.69 -1.74 -8.19
N ASN A 77 3.83 -1.09 -7.03
CA ASN A 77 2.71 -0.46 -6.33
C ASN A 77 2.08 0.70 -7.14
N LEU A 78 2.90 1.53 -7.80
CA LEU A 78 2.42 2.54 -8.73
C LEU A 78 1.69 1.92 -9.94
N GLY A 79 2.20 0.80 -10.47
CA GLY A 79 1.56 0.06 -11.55
C GLY A 79 0.15 -0.40 -11.18
N ILE A 80 -0.03 -0.96 -9.98
CA ILE A 80 -1.35 -1.35 -9.47
C ILE A 80 -2.29 -0.15 -9.39
N LEU A 81 -1.81 1.00 -8.89
CA LEU A 81 -2.63 2.22 -8.82
C LEU A 81 -3.09 2.70 -10.20
N VAL A 82 -2.20 2.67 -11.20
CA VAL A 82 -2.55 3.02 -12.58
C VAL A 82 -3.62 2.08 -13.12
N VAL A 83 -3.48 0.77 -12.91
CA VAL A 83 -4.50 -0.22 -13.31
C VAL A 83 -5.83 0.05 -12.63
N MET A 84 -5.82 0.35 -11.32
CA MET A 84 -7.03 0.71 -10.57
C MET A 84 -7.70 2.00 -11.05
N ILE A 85 -7.00 2.89 -11.76
CA ILE A 85 -7.59 4.09 -12.37
C ILE A 85 -8.11 3.79 -13.78
N VAL A 86 -7.31 3.10 -14.60
CA VAL A 86 -7.61 2.86 -16.01
C VAL A 86 -8.77 1.89 -16.18
N VAL A 87 -8.80 0.80 -15.41
CA VAL A 87 -9.82 -0.25 -15.56
C VAL A 87 -11.24 0.26 -15.27
N PRO A 88 -11.54 0.92 -14.14
CA PRO A 88 -12.88 1.43 -13.89
C PRO A 88 -13.30 2.50 -14.90
N ARG A 89 -12.37 3.34 -15.36
CA ARG A 89 -12.64 4.33 -16.40
C ARG A 89 -12.99 3.68 -17.73
N TYR A 90 -12.27 2.62 -18.11
CA TYR A 90 -12.56 1.87 -19.32
C TYR A 90 -13.93 1.16 -19.25
N LEU A 91 -14.24 0.53 -18.11
CA LEU A 91 -15.55 -0.09 -17.89
C LEU A 91 -16.68 0.94 -17.91
N ALA A 92 -16.49 2.11 -17.29
CA ALA A 92 -17.45 3.21 -17.33
C ALA A 92 -17.65 3.72 -18.76
N PHE A 93 -16.58 3.84 -19.54
CA PHE A 93 -16.66 4.21 -20.96
C PHE A 93 -17.50 3.21 -21.77
N LEU A 94 -17.27 1.90 -21.58
CA LEU A 94 -18.08 0.86 -22.25
C LEU A 94 -19.55 0.91 -21.83
N ALA A 95 -19.83 1.08 -20.54
CA ALA A 95 -21.19 1.20 -20.03
C ALA A 95 -21.93 2.42 -20.62
N LEU A 96 -21.26 3.58 -20.68
CA LEU A 96 -21.81 4.80 -21.27
C LEU A 96 -21.99 4.66 -22.79
N LYS A 97 -21.05 4.01 -23.48
CA LYS A 97 -21.16 3.73 -24.92
C LYS A 97 -22.38 2.87 -25.24
N ASN A 98 -22.64 1.84 -24.43
CA ASN A 98 -23.79 0.95 -24.62
C ASN A 98 -25.12 1.68 -24.36
N LYS A 99 -25.21 2.50 -23.31
CA LYS A 99 -26.40 3.33 -23.05
C LYS A 99 -26.71 4.31 -24.19
N LYS A 100 -25.68 4.94 -24.77
CA LYS A 100 -25.84 5.86 -25.90
C LYS A 100 -26.35 5.18 -27.18
N GLY A 101 -26.15 3.87 -27.30
CA GLY A 101 -26.69 3.06 -28.41
C GLY A 101 -28.17 2.72 -28.20
N GLU A 102 -28.57 2.49 -26.95
CA GLU A 102 -29.95 2.15 -26.57
C GLU A 102 -30.91 3.35 -26.69
N GLU A 103 -30.48 4.57 -26.32
CA GLU A 103 -31.28 5.80 -26.47
C GLU A 103 -31.51 6.24 -27.94
N ARG A 104 -30.81 5.61 -28.91
CA ARG A 104 -30.91 5.94 -30.34
C ARG A 104 -31.74 4.92 -31.14
N SER A 105 -32.18 3.83 -30.53
CA SER A 105 -33.06 2.82 -31.14
C SER A 105 -34.52 3.05 -30.75
#